data_AF-A0A947J2L7-F1
#
_entry.id   AF-A0A947J2L7-F1
#
_cell.length_a   1.000
_cell.length_b   1.000
_cell.length_c   1.000
_cell.angle_alpha   90.00
_cell.angle_beta   90.00
_cell.angle_gamma   90.00
#
_symmetry.space_group_name_H-M   'P 1'
#
loop_
_entity.id
_entity.type
_entity.pdbx_description
1 polymer ?
#
loop_
_entity_poly.entity_id
_entity_poly.type
_entity_poly.pdbx_seq_one_letter_code
_entity_poly.pdbx_strand_id
1 'polypeptide(L)' 'MKTIKIKKIYKGYCSIRSYIIDDLIKAKEGVIIEYAGKKMTLTPEQVKKHLQLQNRIFYSAYDGKSYKLYDYFWIADK' A
#
# COMPACT_ATOMS: atom_id res chain seq x y z
N MET A 1 5.17 -1.68 -13.46
CA MET A 1 5.28 -0.77 -12.28
C MET A 1 4.05 0.11 -12.18
N LYS A 2 3.28 -0.08 -11.10
CA LYS A 2 2.01 0.62 -10.86
C LYS A 2 2.25 1.87 -10.01
N THR A 3 1.55 2.97 -10.28
CA THR A 3 1.60 4.17 -9.42
C THR A 3 0.31 4.29 -8.62
N ILE A 4 0.42 4.43 -7.30
CA ILE A 4 -0.69 4.58 -6.37
C ILE A 4 -0.61 5.95 -5.72
N LYS A 5 -1.63 6.78 -5.94
CA LYS A 5 -1.76 8.07 -5.26
C LYS A 5 -2.47 7.87 -3.93
N ILE A 6 -1.80 8.20 -2.83
CA ILE A 6 -2.40 8.21 -1.49
C ILE A 6 -2.72 9.64 -1.08
N LYS A 7 -3.85 9.81 -0.38
CA LYS A 7 -4.31 11.13 0.08
C LYS A 7 -3.85 11.47 1.50
N LYS A 8 -3.52 10.45 2.29
CA LYS A 8 -3.20 10.58 3.71
C LYS A 8 -2.19 9.52 4.14
N ILE A 9 -1.29 9.92 5.03
CA ILE A 9 -0.38 9.06 5.78
C ILE A 9 -0.85 9.07 7.24
N TYR A 10 -0.73 7.93 7.91
CA TYR A 10 -1.11 7.79 9.33
C TYR A 10 0.09 7.31 10.15
N LYS A 11 0.50 8.09 11.16
CA LYS A 11 1.67 7.81 12.02
C LYS A 11 2.97 7.49 11.24
N GLY A 12 3.16 8.10 10.08
CA GLY A 12 4.33 7.85 9.21
C GLY A 12 4.19 6.62 8.30
N TYR A 13 3.01 5.98 8.26
CA TYR A 13 2.75 4.83 7.40
C TYR A 13 1.77 5.17 6.28
N CYS A 14 2.05 4.64 5.09
CA CYS A 14 1.11 4.60 3.99
C CYS A 14 0.37 3.25 3.98
N SER A 15 -0.95 3.31 4.14
CA SER A 15 -1.82 2.13 4.15
C SER A 15 -2.40 1.88 2.77
N ILE A 16 -2.18 0.69 2.21
CA ILE A 16 -2.68 0.26 0.90
C ILE A 16 -3.60 -0.93 1.09
N ARG A 17 -4.62 -1.05 0.25
CA ARG A 17 -5.57 -2.16 0.31
C ARG A 17 -4.89 -3.47 -0.09
N SER A 18 -5.14 -4.53 0.68
CA SER A 18 -4.47 -5.83 0.55
C SER A 18 -4.56 -6.40 -0.86
N TYR A 19 -5.71 -6.32 -1.51
CA TYR A 19 -5.90 -6.86 -2.86
C TYR A 19 -4.98 -6.21 -3.92
N ILE A 20 -4.58 -4.94 -3.73
CA ILE A 20 -3.65 -4.27 -4.66
C ILE A 20 -2.24 -4.81 -4.44
N ILE A 21 -1.87 -5.01 -3.18
CA ILE A 21 -0.57 -5.56 -2.80
C ILE A 21 -0.46 -7.02 -3.23
N ASP A 22 -1.49 -7.83 -2.99
CA ASP A 22 -1.52 -9.24 -3.37
C ASP A 22 -1.36 -9.41 -4.89
N ASP A 23 -1.95 -8.52 -5.69
CA ASP A 23 -1.78 -8.44 -7.13
C ASP A 23 -0.31 -8.13 -7.52
N LEU A 24 0.31 -7.14 -6.88
CA LEU A 24 1.72 -6.78 -7.11
C LEU A 24 2.69 -7.91 -6.69
N ILE A 25 2.43 -8.57 -5.56
CA ILE A 25 3.23 -9.70 -5.08
C ILE A 25 3.16 -10.86 -6.07
N LYS A 26 1.96 -11.19 -6.58
CA LYS A 26 1.77 -12.24 -7.59
C LYS A 26 2.45 -11.88 -8.91
N ALA A 27 2.32 -10.64 -9.35
CA ALA A 27 2.96 -10.13 -10.56
C ALA A 27 4.48 -9.95 -10.41
N LYS A 28 5.02 -10.07 -9.19
CA LYS A 28 6.43 -9.77 -8.85
C LYS A 28 6.85 -8.37 -9.29
N GLU A 29 5.92 -7.41 -9.20
CA GLU A 29 6.14 -6.03 -9.57
C GLU A 29 6.35 -5.11 -8.35
N GLY A 30 7.13 -4.05 -8.57
CA GLY A 30 7.23 -2.95 -7.63
C GLY A 30 6.09 -1.95 -7.80
N VAL A 31 5.97 -1.03 -6.85
CA VAL A 31 4.95 0.02 -6.84
C VAL A 31 5.54 1.36 -6.47
N ILE A 32 5.07 2.40 -7.14
CA ILE A 32 5.41 3.79 -6.83
C ILE A 32 4.23 4.37 -6.06
N ILE A 33 4.46 4.85 -4.85
CA ILE A 33 3.47 5.49 -4.02
C ILE A 33 3.71 7.01 -4.09
N GLU A 34 2.70 7.77 -4.48
CA GLU A 34 2.76 9.22 -4.57
C GLU A 34 1.94 9.86 -3.44
N TYR A 35 2.58 10.74 -2.67
CA TYR A 35 1.96 11.50 -1.59
C TYR A 35 2.51 12.92 -1.54
N ALA A 36 1.62 13.91 -1.57
CA ALA A 36 1.97 15.33 -1.45
C ALA A 36 3.10 15.78 -2.40
N GLY A 37 3.07 15.31 -3.66
CA GLY A 37 4.09 15.62 -4.67
C GLY A 37 5.41 14.85 -4.53
N LYS A 38 5.58 14.06 -3.47
CA LYS A 38 6.71 13.15 -3.28
C LYS A 38 6.35 11.75 -3.72
N LYS A 39 7.35 11.00 -4.16
CA LYS A 39 7.22 9.60 -4.58
C LYS A 39 8.07 8.72 -3.69
N MET A 40 7.60 7.49 -3.50
CA MET A 40 8.30 6.42 -2.80
C MET A 40 8.23 5.20 -3.69
N THR A 41 9.37 4.60 -4.00
CA THR A 41 9.42 3.41 -4.84
C THR A 41 9.66 2.17 -3.97
N LEU A 42 8.71 1.23 -4.00
CA LEU A 42 8.82 -0.06 -3.34
C LEU A 42 9.21 -1.13 -4.37
N THR A 43 10.32 -1.82 -4.14
CA THR A 43 10.69 -3.00 -4.92
C THR A 43 9.77 -4.18 -4.63
N PRO A 44 9.68 -5.19 -5.51
CA PRO A 44 8.84 -6.38 -5.26
C PRO A 44 9.13 -7.07 -3.92
N GLU A 45 10.37 -7.01 -3.45
CA GLU A 45 10.77 -7.57 -2.15
C GLU A 45 10.27 -6.71 -0.99
N GLN A 46 10.30 -5.39 -1.11
CA GLN A 46 9.76 -4.48 -0.10
C GLN A 46 8.25 -4.53 -0.04
N VAL A 47 7.57 -4.72 -1.17
CA VAL A 47 6.10 -4.91 -1.22
C VAL A 47 5.68 -6.12 -0.36
N LYS A 48 6.49 -7.19 -0.32
CA LYS A 48 6.24 -8.35 0.55
C LYS A 48 6.47 -8.07 2.04
N LYS A 49 7.32 -7.10 2.39
CA LYS A 49 7.65 -6.72 3.77
C LYS A 49 6.62 -5.74 4.37
N HIS A 50 5.34 -5.94 4.05
CA HIS A 50 4.28 -5.09 4.57
C HIS A 50 4.03 -5.37 6.06
N LEU A 51 3.60 -4.34 6.77
CA LEU A 51 3.10 -4.45 8.14
C LEU A 51 1.58 -4.40 8.11
N GLN A 52 0.94 -4.88 9.18
CA GLN A 52 -0.47 -4.67 9.39
C GLN A 52 -0.65 -4.12 10.80
N LEU A 53 -0.69 -2.78 10.92
CA LEU A 53 -0.80 -2.10 12.21
C LEU A 53 -2.17 -2.33 12.86
N GLN A 54 -3.20 -2.49 12.03
CA GLN A 54 -4.55 -2.81 12.48
C GLN A 54 -4.98 -4.15 11.90
N ASN A 55 -5.21 -5.14 12.77
CA ASN A 55 -5.84 -6.40 12.38
C ASN A 55 -7.37 -6.25 12.23
N ARG A 56 -7.81 -5.16 11.60
CA ARG A 56 -9.21 -4.89 11.32
C ARG A 56 -9.51 -5.25 9.87
N ILE A 57 -10.62 -5.94 9.68
CA ILE A 57 -11.17 -6.20 8.35
C ILE A 57 -12.06 -5.01 7.98
N PHE A 58 -11.79 -4.41 6.84
CA PHE A 58 -12.59 -3.34 6.27
C PHE A 58 -13.50 -3.91 5.19
N TYR A 59 -14.71 -3.37 5.07
CA TYR A 59 -15.66 -3.80 4.05
C TYR A 59 -15.85 -2.67 3.05
N SER A 60 -15.73 -2.99 1.76
CA SER A 60 -16.01 -2.04 0.69
C SER A 60 -17.51 -1.77 0.62
N ALA A 61 -17.91 -0.50 0.72
CA ALA A 61 -19.31 -0.09 0.61
C ALA A 61 -19.92 -0.38 -0.78
N TYR A 62 -19.10 -0.58 -1.81
CA TYR A 62 -19.56 -0.80 -3.19
C TYR A 62 -19.90 -2.26 -3.53
N ASP A 63 -19.18 -3.22 -2.94
CA ASP A 63 -19.21 -4.63 -3.40
C ASP A 63 -19.30 -5.62 -2.23
N GLY A 64 -19.33 -5.12 -0.98
CA GLY A 64 -19.30 -5.95 0.24
C GLY A 64 -18.00 -6.71 0.47
N LYS A 65 -17.06 -6.69 -0.48
CA LYS A 65 -15.76 -7.37 -0.39
C LYS A 65 -14.96 -6.84 0.81
N SER A 66 -14.51 -7.79 1.63
CA SER A 66 -13.61 -7.51 2.73
C SER A 66 -12.18 -7.29 2.21
N TYR A 67 -11.48 -6.35 2.81
CA TYR A 67 -10.07 -6.11 2.55
C TYR A 67 -9.35 -5.73 3.84
N LYS A 68 -8.04 -5.96 3.85
CA LYS A 68 -7.14 -5.50 4.90
C LYS A 68 -6.35 -4.30 4.41
N LEU A 69 -5.80 -3.54 5.35
CA LEU A 69 -4.84 -2.49 5.04
C LEU A 69 -3.45 -3.01 5.38
N TYR A 70 -2.57 -2.93 4.39
CA TYR A 70 -1.16 -3.21 4.53
C TYR A 70 -0.42 -1.88 4.60
N ASP A 71 0.31 -1.71 5.69
CA ASP A 71 1.01 -0.51 6.06
C ASP A 71 2.48 -0.63 5.66
N TYR A 72 2.98 0.40 5.00
CA TYR A 72 4.40 0.55 4.70
C TYR A 72 4.91 1.82 5.34
N PHE A 73 6.11 1.80 5.88
CA PHE A 73 6.73 2.98 6.44
C PHE A 73 7.06 3.95 5.31
N TRP A 74 6.52 5.16 5.36
CA TRP A 74 6.68 6.13 4.28
C TRP A 74 8.05 6.78 4.34
N ILE A 75 8.85 6.54 3.30
CA ILE A 75 10.13 7.19 3.06
C ILE A 75 10.08 7.71 1.64
N ALA A 76 10.06 9.03 1.49
CA ALA A 76 10.14 9.62 0.16
C ALA A 76 11.51 9.31 -0.47
N ASP A 77 11.51 9.00 -1.76
CA ASP A 77 12.71 8.96 -2.57
C ASP A 77 13.40 10.33 -2.47
N LYS A 78 14.72 10.31 -2.31
CA LYS A 78 15.54 11.48 -1.99
C LYS A 78 15.87 12.30 -3.23
#